data_AF-A0A0P1F041-F1
#
_entry.id   AF-A0A0P1F041-F1
#
_cell.length_a   1.000
_cell.length_b   1.000
_cell.length_c   1.000
_cell.angle_alpha   90.00
_cell.angle_beta   90.00
_cell.angle_gamma   90.00
#
_symmetry.space_group_name_H-M   'P 1'
#
loop_
_entity.id
_entity.type
_entity.pdbx_description
1 polymer ?
#
loop_
_entity_poly.entity_id
_entity_poly.type
_entity_poly.pdbx_seq_one_letter_code
_entity_poly.pdbx_strand_id
1 'polypeptide(L)'
;MAKRFFITQHPTFGSYANPIKSKIEKSPYFYWVKALTLNDDYVEYCANPSNNRFKTNDSIHQVYKDFGDVRYEGCVYLAFTQWWIEKIDEFDTRGTYLFAEPFTGTKVEIVTDGGDATNAANDESVLLIRIPKIINRKRIDEAIDRILASEMHFERGRKVRNPSRSNARYHLSKPVKVESLKEAFEVYELERDAKINGTKISNLKLAKAVGIEVQQKKTDEQAQDYSYQSELINTKVWRRKKLAKDAIANVVKGKFV
;
A
#
# COMPACT_ATOMS: atom_id res chain seq x y z
N MET A 1 9.42 18.52 -7.32
CA MET A 1 8.80 17.83 -6.17
C MET A 1 9.83 16.98 -5.46
N ALA A 2 10.02 17.15 -4.16
CA ALA A 2 10.83 16.23 -3.37
C ALA A 2 10.16 14.84 -3.35
N LYS A 3 10.93 13.79 -3.59
CA LYS A 3 10.40 12.42 -3.65
C LYS A 3 10.03 11.98 -2.23
N ARG A 4 8.74 11.81 -1.94
CA ARG A 4 8.29 11.29 -0.64
C ARG A 4 8.69 9.84 -0.44
N PHE A 5 8.95 9.48 0.81
CA PHE A 5 9.32 8.13 1.20
C PHE A 5 8.06 7.29 1.46
N PHE A 6 8.06 6.07 0.93
CA PHE A 6 7.01 5.08 1.20
C PHE A 6 7.67 3.87 1.86
N ILE A 7 7.10 3.39 2.97
CA ILE A 7 7.60 2.19 3.64
C ILE A 7 7.41 0.94 2.78
N THR A 8 6.27 0.85 2.09
CA THR A 8 5.95 -0.27 1.18
C THR A 8 5.98 0.19 -0.28
N GLN A 9 6.12 -0.76 -1.20
CA GLN A 9 6.13 -0.50 -2.64
C GLN A 9 4.92 0.32 -3.07
N HIS A 10 5.14 1.57 -3.50
CA HIS A 10 4.12 2.44 -4.06
C HIS A 10 3.87 2.07 -5.55
N PRO A 11 2.70 2.44 -6.12
CA PRO A 11 2.41 2.08 -7.50
C PRO A 11 3.35 2.83 -8.44
N THR A 12 3.75 2.13 -9.50
CA THR A 12 4.39 2.77 -10.65
C THR A 12 3.50 2.54 -11.86
N PHE A 13 3.40 3.53 -12.73
CA PHE A 13 2.34 3.55 -13.74
C PHE A 13 2.87 3.25 -15.15
N GLY A 14 4.13 3.55 -15.43
CA GLY A 14 4.62 3.59 -16.82
C GLY A 14 4.11 4.86 -17.47
N SER A 15 3.07 4.75 -18.31
CA SER A 15 2.34 5.91 -18.84
C SER A 15 1.11 6.20 -17.99
N TYR A 16 0.82 7.47 -17.72
CA TYR A 16 -0.41 7.84 -17.00
C TYR A 16 -1.67 7.68 -17.86
N ALA A 17 -1.56 7.89 -19.18
CA ALA A 17 -2.66 7.65 -20.11
C ALA A 17 -2.91 6.16 -20.36
N ASN A 18 -1.85 5.35 -20.33
CA ASN A 18 -1.90 3.91 -20.56
C ASN A 18 -1.13 3.16 -19.45
N PRO A 19 -1.72 3.08 -18.24
CA PRO A 19 -1.03 2.49 -17.11
C PRO A 19 -0.81 0.99 -17.24
N ILE A 20 0.34 0.53 -16.78
CA ILE A 20 0.72 -0.88 -16.84
C ILE A 20 0.21 -1.62 -15.61
N LYS A 21 -0.80 -2.50 -15.82
CA LYS A 21 -1.41 -3.36 -14.80
C LYS A 21 -0.40 -4.01 -13.84
N SER A 22 0.61 -4.69 -14.38
CA SER A 22 1.59 -5.45 -13.58
C SER A 22 2.48 -4.59 -12.68
N LYS A 23 2.56 -3.27 -12.93
CA LYS A 23 3.29 -2.33 -12.08
C LYS A 23 2.43 -1.76 -10.96
N ILE A 24 1.14 -1.53 -11.23
CA ILE A 24 0.16 -1.07 -10.23
C ILE A 24 -0.14 -2.18 -9.22
N GLU A 25 -0.35 -3.40 -9.70
CA GLU A 25 -0.71 -4.56 -8.87
C GLU A 25 0.38 -5.00 -7.90
N LYS A 26 1.59 -4.44 -7.98
CA LYS A 26 2.66 -4.62 -7.00
C LYS A 26 2.54 -3.71 -5.78
N SER A 27 1.61 -2.76 -5.81
CA SER A 27 1.34 -1.84 -4.70
C SER A 27 0.18 -2.36 -3.84
N PRO A 28 0.34 -2.53 -2.52
CA PRO A 28 -0.78 -2.82 -1.64
C PRO A 28 -1.80 -1.67 -1.59
N TYR A 29 -1.37 -0.44 -1.89
CA TYR A 29 -2.25 0.73 -1.89
C TYR A 29 -3.29 0.69 -3.02
N PHE A 30 -2.98 0.00 -4.13
CA PHE A 30 -3.98 -0.26 -5.18
C PHE A 30 -5.15 -1.09 -4.65
N TYR A 31 -4.84 -2.18 -3.94
CA TYR A 31 -5.85 -3.05 -3.34
C TYR A 31 -6.64 -2.35 -2.23
N TRP A 32 -6.05 -1.34 -1.60
CA TRP A 32 -6.76 -0.53 -0.63
C TRP A 32 -7.87 0.30 -1.26
N VAL A 33 -7.56 1.04 -2.33
CA VAL A 33 -8.58 1.78 -3.09
C VAL A 33 -9.58 0.83 -3.73
N LYS A 34 -9.12 -0.31 -4.26
CA LYS A 34 -10.00 -1.36 -4.80
C LYS A 34 -10.97 -1.93 -3.75
N ALA A 35 -10.56 -2.05 -2.50
CA ALA A 35 -11.48 -2.47 -1.44
C ALA A 35 -12.58 -1.44 -1.19
N LEU A 36 -12.32 -0.13 -1.31
CA LEU A 36 -13.36 0.89 -1.21
C LEU A 36 -14.41 0.75 -2.32
N THR A 37 -13.99 0.44 -3.55
CA THR A 37 -14.92 0.23 -4.68
C THR A 37 -15.78 -1.02 -4.52
N LEU A 38 -15.40 -1.94 -3.64
CA LEU A 38 -16.10 -3.19 -3.36
C LEU A 38 -16.87 -3.15 -2.03
N ASN A 39 -16.77 -2.08 -1.24
CA ASN A 39 -17.47 -1.93 0.02
C ASN A 39 -18.84 -1.27 -0.22
N ASP A 40 -19.92 -2.01 0.05
CA ASP A 40 -21.29 -1.54 -0.24
C ASP A 40 -21.66 -0.27 0.55
N ASP A 41 -21.26 -0.15 1.82
CA ASP A 41 -21.51 1.04 2.64
C ASP A 41 -20.79 2.27 2.09
N TYR A 42 -19.53 2.13 1.65
CA TYR A 42 -18.77 3.21 1.02
C TYR A 42 -19.36 3.61 -0.32
N VAL A 43 -19.75 2.64 -1.15
CA VAL A 43 -20.38 2.88 -2.45
C VAL A 43 -21.73 3.59 -2.29
N GLU A 44 -22.53 3.22 -1.30
CA GLU A 44 -23.77 3.91 -0.96
C GLU A 44 -23.50 5.33 -0.43
N TYR A 45 -22.48 5.48 0.42
CA TYR A 45 -22.06 6.79 0.91
C TYR A 45 -21.60 7.72 -0.24
N CYS A 46 -20.84 7.22 -1.21
CA CYS A 46 -20.47 7.99 -2.41
C CYS A 46 -21.68 8.47 -3.20
N ALA A 47 -22.77 7.70 -3.22
CA ALA A 47 -24.00 8.09 -3.92
C ALA A 47 -24.76 9.19 -3.18
N ASN A 48 -24.76 9.17 -1.84
CA ASN A 48 -25.42 10.18 -1.02
C ASN A 48 -24.71 10.38 0.34
N PRO A 49 -23.69 11.27 0.39
CA PRO A 49 -22.96 11.57 1.63
C PRO A 49 -23.81 12.19 2.74
N SER A 50 -24.99 12.73 2.41
CA SER A 50 -25.93 13.33 3.38
C SER A 50 -26.92 12.33 3.96
N ASN A 51 -26.81 11.04 3.62
CA ASN A 51 -27.72 10.01 4.10
C ASN A 51 -27.62 9.85 5.63
N ASN A 52 -28.74 9.98 6.32
CA ASN A 52 -28.84 9.87 7.77
C ASN A 52 -28.31 8.54 8.33
N ARG A 53 -28.29 7.46 7.54
CA ARG A 53 -27.72 6.16 7.93
C ARG A 53 -26.26 6.28 8.39
N PHE A 54 -25.50 7.19 7.81
CA PHE A 54 -24.08 7.37 8.10
C PHE A 54 -23.78 8.56 9.02
N LYS A 55 -24.81 9.31 9.45
CA LYS A 55 -24.68 10.56 10.20
C LYS A 55 -23.73 10.51 11.40
N THR A 56 -23.65 9.37 12.08
CA THR A 56 -22.81 9.17 13.27
C THR A 56 -21.57 8.31 12.98
N ASN A 57 -21.26 8.03 11.72
CA ASN A 57 -20.13 7.19 11.33
C ASN A 57 -18.93 8.07 10.95
N ASP A 58 -18.22 8.58 11.95
CA ASP A 58 -17.07 9.47 11.73
C ASP A 58 -15.95 8.81 10.91
N SER A 59 -15.85 7.48 10.94
CA SER A 59 -14.83 6.75 10.19
C SER A 59 -15.09 6.81 8.69
N ILE A 60 -16.33 6.55 8.25
CA ILE A 60 -16.66 6.62 6.82
C ILE A 60 -16.60 8.06 6.31
N HIS A 61 -16.98 9.04 7.14
CA HIS A 61 -16.85 10.46 6.84
C HIS A 61 -15.39 10.86 6.59
N GLN A 62 -14.49 10.47 7.49
CA GLN A 62 -13.06 10.78 7.34
C GLN A 62 -12.46 10.09 6.13
N VAL A 63 -12.78 8.81 5.89
CA VAL A 63 -12.32 8.10 4.69
C VAL A 63 -12.85 8.77 3.42
N TYR A 64 -14.12 9.15 3.37
CA TYR A 64 -14.66 9.85 2.19
C TYR A 64 -14.04 11.23 1.99
N LYS A 65 -13.75 11.96 3.06
CA LYS A 65 -13.03 13.24 2.98
C LYS A 65 -11.64 13.10 2.35
N ASP A 66 -10.93 12.01 2.70
CA ASP A 66 -9.57 11.77 2.25
C ASP A 66 -9.52 11.15 0.84
N PHE A 67 -10.45 10.24 0.53
CA PHE A 67 -10.45 9.46 -0.72
C PHE A 67 -11.40 9.98 -1.79
N GLY A 68 -12.48 10.67 -1.40
CA GLY A 68 -13.54 11.11 -2.31
C GLY A 68 -14.34 9.96 -2.91
N ASP A 69 -15.06 10.24 -3.98
CA ASP A 69 -15.73 9.20 -4.76
C ASP A 69 -14.71 8.42 -5.60
N VAL A 70 -14.49 7.15 -5.22
CA VAL A 70 -13.54 6.24 -5.89
C VAL A 70 -14.21 5.31 -6.89
N ARG A 71 -15.54 5.41 -7.05
CA ARG A 71 -16.27 4.64 -8.07
C ARG A 71 -15.78 5.06 -9.45
N TYR A 72 -15.80 4.13 -10.38
CA TYR A 72 -15.31 4.35 -11.73
C TYR A 72 -16.10 3.54 -12.74
N GLU A 73 -16.08 4.02 -13.99
CA GLU A 73 -16.52 3.27 -15.15
C GLU A 73 -15.31 2.88 -16.00
N GLY A 74 -15.35 1.70 -16.62
CA GLY A 74 -14.29 1.22 -17.49
C GLY A 74 -13.05 0.71 -16.75
N CYS A 75 -11.87 1.26 -17.06
CA CYS A 75 -10.58 0.68 -16.65
C CYS A 75 -10.18 1.09 -15.23
N VAL A 76 -10.21 0.13 -14.29
CA VAL A 76 -9.79 0.31 -12.88
C VAL A 76 -8.38 0.88 -12.73
N TYR A 77 -7.45 0.47 -13.60
CA TYR A 77 -6.06 0.91 -13.52
C TYR A 77 -5.90 2.36 -13.92
N LEU A 78 -6.67 2.81 -14.92
CA LEU A 78 -6.69 4.22 -15.34
C LEU A 78 -7.34 5.09 -14.26
N ALA A 79 -8.51 4.67 -13.76
CA ALA A 79 -9.21 5.36 -12.67
C ALA A 79 -8.33 5.52 -11.43
N PHE A 80 -7.69 4.42 -10.98
CA PHE A 80 -6.75 4.46 -9.86
C PHE A 80 -5.55 5.37 -10.14
N THR A 81 -5.01 5.35 -11.37
CA THR A 81 -3.88 6.22 -11.74
C THR A 81 -4.26 7.68 -11.64
N GLN A 82 -5.41 8.06 -12.21
CA GLN A 82 -5.93 9.43 -12.17
C GLN A 82 -6.19 9.86 -10.73
N TRP A 83 -6.87 9.03 -9.94
CA TRP A 83 -7.11 9.26 -8.52
C TRP A 83 -5.81 9.45 -7.73
N TRP A 84 -4.78 8.65 -8.00
CA TRP A 84 -3.50 8.71 -7.29
C TRP A 84 -2.72 10.00 -7.57
N ILE A 85 -2.73 10.46 -8.82
CA ILE A 85 -1.97 11.63 -9.28
C ILE A 85 -2.76 12.94 -9.17
N GLU A 86 -4.03 12.90 -8.75
CA GLU A 86 -4.84 14.09 -8.53
C GLU A 86 -4.15 15.01 -7.51
N LYS A 87 -3.98 16.28 -7.87
CA LYS A 87 -3.31 17.25 -7.01
C LYS A 87 -4.22 17.62 -5.85
N ILE A 88 -3.69 17.55 -4.63
CA ILE A 88 -4.37 18.12 -3.44
C ILE A 88 -3.90 19.55 -3.21
N ASP A 89 -2.62 19.81 -3.47
CA ASP A 89 -2.01 21.13 -3.42
C ASP A 89 -0.89 21.23 -4.48
N GLU A 90 -0.07 22.29 -4.40
CA GLU A 90 1.04 22.51 -5.33
C GLU A 90 2.18 21.47 -5.19
N PHE A 91 2.27 20.81 -4.04
CA PHE A 91 3.40 19.97 -3.64
C PHE A 91 3.07 18.47 -3.60
N ASP A 92 1.79 18.10 -3.49
CA ASP A 92 1.34 16.72 -3.32
C ASP A 92 0.25 16.28 -4.30
N THR A 93 0.32 14.98 -4.61
CA THR A 93 -0.81 14.23 -5.17
C THR A 93 -1.51 13.44 -4.08
N ARG A 94 -2.81 13.13 -4.27
CA ARG A 94 -3.63 12.42 -3.29
C ARG A 94 -3.00 11.13 -2.78
N GLY A 95 -2.57 10.25 -3.66
CA GLY A 95 -1.94 9.00 -3.24
C GLY A 95 -0.65 9.20 -2.44
N THR A 96 0.13 10.24 -2.77
CA THR A 96 1.36 10.59 -2.05
C THR A 96 1.05 11.17 -0.67
N TYR A 97 0.06 12.06 -0.58
CA TYR A 97 -0.39 12.66 0.68
C TYR A 97 -0.93 11.63 1.68
N LEU A 98 -1.66 10.63 1.19
CA LEU A 98 -2.32 9.64 2.04
C LEU A 98 -1.40 8.49 2.49
N PHE A 99 -0.52 8.01 1.61
CA PHE A 99 0.23 6.76 1.84
C PHE A 99 1.74 6.93 2.00
N ALA A 100 2.30 8.09 1.67
CA ALA A 100 3.70 8.36 1.94
C ALA A 100 3.88 8.82 3.39
N GLU A 101 5.09 8.64 3.91
CA GLU A 101 5.45 9.29 5.16
C GLU A 101 5.24 10.81 5.00
N PRO A 102 4.73 11.48 6.06
CA PRO A 102 4.56 12.92 6.04
C PRO A 102 5.90 13.58 5.71
N PHE A 103 5.84 14.69 4.99
CA PHE A 103 7.04 15.46 4.71
C PHE A 103 7.56 16.04 6.03
N THR A 104 8.54 15.38 6.62
CA THR A 104 9.15 15.79 7.89
C THR A 104 10.18 16.90 7.72
N GLY A 105 10.26 17.54 6.55
CA GLY A 105 11.35 18.48 6.25
C GLY A 105 12.73 17.81 6.12
N THR A 106 12.81 16.50 6.33
CA THR A 106 14.04 15.68 6.37
C THR A 106 14.60 15.40 4.97
N LYS A 107 14.85 16.46 4.20
CA LYS A 107 15.58 16.34 2.94
C LYS A 107 17.06 16.59 3.22
N VAL A 108 17.92 15.70 2.75
CA VAL A 108 19.35 16.03 2.64
C VAL A 108 19.47 17.11 1.58
N GLU A 109 19.91 18.29 1.99
CA GLU A 109 20.04 19.44 1.11
C GLU A 109 21.35 20.20 1.33
N ILE A 110 21.72 20.99 0.34
CA ILE A 110 22.87 21.88 0.43
C ILE A 110 22.39 23.13 1.14
N VAL A 111 22.99 23.43 2.29
CA VAL A 111 22.79 24.70 2.97
C VAL A 111 23.51 25.79 2.17
N THR A 112 22.75 26.74 1.63
CA THR A 112 23.29 27.82 0.78
C THR A 112 23.47 29.15 1.51
N ASP A 113 22.74 29.36 2.60
CA ASP A 113 22.73 30.62 3.37
C ASP A 113 23.35 30.43 4.77
N GLY A 114 23.98 31.49 5.29
CA GLY A 114 24.62 31.47 6.61
C GLY A 114 23.64 31.41 7.79
N GLY A 115 22.44 31.98 7.64
CA GLY A 115 21.35 31.88 8.62
C GLY A 115 20.84 30.45 8.72
N ASP A 116 20.61 29.79 7.58
CA ASP A 116 20.20 28.38 7.52
C ASP A 116 21.24 27.45 8.15
N ALA A 117 22.54 27.73 7.93
CA ALA A 117 23.63 26.99 8.55
C ALA A 117 23.62 27.11 10.08
N THR A 118 23.31 28.31 10.58
CA THR A 118 23.24 28.58 12.02
C THR A 118 22.03 27.86 12.64
N ASN A 119 20.89 27.90 11.98
CA ASN A 119 19.69 27.19 12.44
C ASN A 119 19.90 25.68 12.46
N ALA A 120 20.47 25.12 11.39
CA ALA A 120 20.78 23.68 11.31
C ALA A 120 21.82 23.23 12.35
N ALA A 121 22.76 24.09 12.73
CA ALA A 121 23.75 23.79 13.76
C ALA A 121 23.16 23.79 15.19
N ASN A 122 22.06 24.52 15.41
CA ASN A 122 21.41 24.64 16.72
C ASN A 122 20.20 23.71 16.88
N ASP A 123 19.77 23.02 15.83
CA ASP A 123 18.66 22.09 15.85
C ASP A 123 19.15 20.67 16.21
N GLU A 124 18.78 20.18 17.39
CA GLU A 124 19.14 18.82 17.87
C GLU A 124 18.61 17.69 16.97
N SER A 125 17.63 17.97 16.12
CA SER A 125 17.08 17.00 15.17
C SER A 125 17.83 16.94 13.83
N VAL A 126 18.82 17.81 13.63
CA VAL A 126 19.57 17.95 12.38
C VAL A 126 21.06 17.65 12.58
N LEU A 127 21.63 16.86 11.67
CA LEU A 127 23.06 16.61 11.63
C LEU A 127 23.72 17.44 10.52
N LEU A 128 24.45 18.48 10.90
CA LEU A 128 25.20 19.33 9.96
C LEU A 128 26.61 18.77 9.72
N ILE A 129 26.89 18.35 8.48
CA ILE A 129 28.20 17.80 8.08
C ILE A 129 28.94 18.77 7.14
N ARG A 130 30.15 19.19 7.53
CA ARG A 130 31.06 19.96 6.68
C ARG A 130 31.90 19.03 5.80
N ILE A 131 31.81 19.17 4.48
CA ILE A 131 32.62 18.40 3.51
C ILE A 131 33.59 19.32 2.76
N PRO A 132 34.91 19.25 3.02
CA PRO A 132 35.89 19.97 2.22
C PRO A 132 35.97 19.44 0.79
N LYS A 133 35.88 20.34 -0.21
CA LYS A 133 35.88 19.98 -1.65
C LYS A 133 37.19 19.36 -2.16
N ILE A 134 38.28 19.45 -1.40
CA ILE A 134 39.61 18.95 -1.77
C ILE A 134 39.77 17.44 -1.56
N ILE A 135 38.84 16.80 -0.85
CA ILE A 135 38.93 15.38 -0.49
C ILE A 135 38.32 14.54 -1.62
N ASN A 136 38.92 13.38 -1.90
CA ASN A 136 38.35 12.44 -2.86
C ASN A 136 37.07 11.78 -2.34
N ARG A 137 36.19 11.39 -3.27
CA ARG A 137 34.86 10.83 -2.95
C ARG A 137 34.91 9.64 -1.99
N LYS A 138 35.85 8.70 -2.20
CA LYS A 138 35.97 7.50 -1.36
C LYS A 138 36.15 7.86 0.12
N ARG A 139 37.04 8.80 0.43
CA ARG A 139 37.28 9.25 1.81
C ARG A 139 36.10 10.02 2.38
N ILE A 140 35.35 10.75 1.55
CA ILE A 140 34.11 11.43 1.96
C ILE A 140 33.07 10.38 2.37
N ASP A 141 32.82 9.36 1.53
CA ASP A 141 31.85 8.30 1.82
C ASP A 141 32.21 7.55 3.12
N GLU A 142 33.47 7.14 3.29
CA GLU A 142 33.95 6.48 4.52
C GLU A 142 33.86 7.34 5.79
N ALA A 143 33.98 8.67 5.66
CA ALA A 143 33.85 9.59 6.79
C ALA A 143 32.38 9.82 7.15
N ILE A 144 31.51 10.00 6.16
CA ILE A 144 30.06 10.12 6.36
C ILE A 144 29.53 8.84 7.01
N ASP A 145 29.90 7.66 6.53
CA ASP A 145 29.44 6.38 7.13
C ASP A 145 29.81 6.26 8.61
N ARG A 146 31.00 6.72 9.00
CA ARG A 146 31.44 6.73 10.40
C ARG A 146 30.64 7.70 11.27
N ILE A 147 30.44 8.92 10.78
CA ILE A 147 29.63 9.95 11.47
C ILE A 147 28.20 9.46 11.64
N LEU A 148 27.62 8.93 10.57
CA LEU A 148 26.28 8.35 10.58
C LEU A 148 26.17 7.21 11.60
N ALA A 149 27.15 6.32 11.67
CA ALA A 149 27.14 5.23 12.64
C ALA A 149 27.26 5.67 14.11
N SER A 150 27.88 6.82 14.40
CA SER A 150 28.00 7.35 15.77
C SER A 150 26.77 8.16 16.19
N GLU A 151 26.29 9.04 15.32
CA GLU A 151 25.22 9.99 15.65
C GLU A 151 23.82 9.40 15.46
N MET A 152 23.69 8.34 14.65
CA MET A 152 22.39 7.79 14.30
C MET A 152 22.38 6.27 14.48
N HIS A 153 21.42 5.78 15.27
CA HIS A 153 21.12 4.37 15.33
C HIS A 153 20.32 3.94 14.10
N PHE A 154 21.03 3.60 13.03
CA PHE A 154 20.41 2.96 11.87
C PHE A 154 20.05 1.51 12.22
N GLU A 155 18.76 1.25 12.41
CA GLU A 155 18.28 -0.11 12.25
C GLU A 155 18.60 -0.58 10.82
N ARG A 156 18.95 -1.86 10.64
CA ARG A 156 19.23 -2.44 9.31
C ARG A 156 18.18 -3.49 8.94
N GLY A 157 17.94 -3.64 7.64
CA GLY A 157 17.09 -4.71 7.09
C GLY A 157 15.59 -4.50 7.31
N ARG A 158 14.84 -5.58 7.55
CA ARG A 158 13.35 -5.57 7.64
C ARG A 158 12.79 -4.65 8.74
N LYS A 159 13.60 -4.27 9.74
CA LYS A 159 13.17 -3.39 10.84
C LYS A 159 12.95 -1.93 10.40
N VAL A 160 13.73 -1.44 9.42
CA VAL A 160 13.60 -0.08 8.85
C VAL A 160 12.29 0.13 8.09
N ARG A 161 11.80 -0.92 7.44
CA ARG A 161 10.55 -0.89 6.65
C ARG A 161 9.42 -1.59 7.38
N ASN A 162 9.41 -1.53 8.71
CA ASN A 162 8.27 -2.06 9.47
C ASN A 162 7.07 -1.11 9.29
N PRO A 163 5.99 -1.54 8.60
CA PRO A 163 4.85 -0.66 8.35
C PRO A 163 4.13 -0.21 9.61
N SER A 164 4.30 -0.92 10.73
CA SER A 164 3.71 -0.53 12.02
C SER A 164 4.32 0.74 12.63
N ARG A 165 5.42 1.26 12.06
CA ARG A 165 6.08 2.51 12.48
C ARG A 165 5.86 3.67 11.51
N SER A 166 5.00 3.46 10.51
CA SER A 166 4.63 4.50 9.56
C SER A 166 3.86 5.62 10.26
N ASN A 167 4.15 6.86 9.87
CA ASN A 167 3.35 8.03 10.21
C ASN A 167 2.49 8.49 9.02
N ALA A 168 2.41 7.70 7.94
CA ALA A 168 1.49 7.97 6.85
C ALA A 168 0.04 7.94 7.36
N ARG A 169 -0.84 8.75 6.76
CA ARG A 169 -2.25 8.83 7.17
C ARG A 169 -2.94 7.48 7.10
N TYR A 170 -2.59 6.70 6.08
CA TYR A 170 -3.04 5.33 5.89
C TYR A 170 -1.83 4.44 5.67
N HIS A 171 -1.61 3.51 6.59
CA HIS A 171 -0.45 2.62 6.54
C HIS A 171 -0.81 1.18 6.89
N LEU A 172 0.03 0.25 6.42
CA LEU A 172 -0.13 -1.15 6.75
C LEU A 172 0.19 -1.37 8.24
N SER A 173 -0.61 -2.17 8.93
CA SER A 173 -0.33 -2.56 10.32
C SER A 173 0.83 -3.57 10.41
N LYS A 174 1.03 -4.34 9.34
CA LYS A 174 2.06 -5.39 9.22
C LYS A 174 2.52 -5.53 7.77
N PRO A 175 3.70 -6.12 7.52
CA PRO A 175 4.13 -6.45 6.16
C PRO A 175 3.13 -7.39 5.46
N VAL A 176 2.78 -7.07 4.21
CA VAL A 176 1.85 -7.87 3.40
C VAL A 176 2.56 -8.38 2.14
N LYS A 177 2.28 -9.63 1.77
CA LYS A 177 2.65 -10.19 0.47
C LYS A 177 1.61 -9.74 -0.57
N VAL A 178 2.01 -8.95 -1.54
CA VAL A 178 1.06 -8.31 -2.46
C VAL A 178 0.39 -9.34 -3.38
N GLU A 179 1.08 -10.43 -3.72
CA GLU A 179 0.53 -11.57 -4.46
C GLU A 179 -0.65 -12.20 -3.70
N SER A 180 -0.59 -12.18 -2.36
CA SER A 180 -1.68 -12.67 -1.52
C SER A 180 -2.92 -11.79 -1.58
N LEU A 181 -2.74 -10.47 -1.68
CA LEU A 181 -3.85 -9.54 -1.90
C LEU A 181 -4.42 -9.72 -3.30
N LYS A 182 -3.55 -9.82 -4.32
CA LYS A 182 -3.97 -10.07 -5.70
C LYS A 182 -4.90 -11.28 -5.81
N GLU A 183 -4.42 -12.44 -5.35
CA GLU A 183 -5.20 -13.68 -5.33
C GLU A 183 -6.50 -13.51 -4.53
N ALA A 184 -6.49 -12.77 -3.42
CA ALA A 184 -7.67 -12.54 -2.59
C ALA A 184 -8.75 -11.74 -3.31
N PHE A 185 -8.38 -10.62 -3.93
CA PHE A 185 -9.34 -9.78 -4.65
C PHE A 185 -9.87 -10.48 -5.92
N GLU A 186 -9.01 -11.17 -6.68
CA GLU A 186 -9.45 -11.93 -7.86
C GLU A 186 -10.44 -13.05 -7.49
N VAL A 187 -10.17 -13.80 -6.40
CA VAL A 187 -11.12 -14.80 -5.88
C VAL A 187 -12.45 -14.17 -5.46
N TYR A 188 -12.39 -13.01 -4.79
CA TYR A 188 -13.59 -12.32 -4.30
C TYR A 188 -14.45 -11.79 -5.44
N GLU A 189 -13.86 -11.16 -6.45
CA GLU A 189 -14.57 -10.64 -7.62
C GLU A 189 -15.22 -11.77 -8.41
N LEU A 190 -14.49 -12.87 -8.70
CA LEU A 190 -15.07 -14.03 -9.38
C LEU A 190 -16.24 -14.65 -8.59
N GLU A 191 -16.14 -14.71 -7.26
CA GLU A 191 -17.24 -15.19 -6.41
C GLU A 191 -18.43 -14.21 -6.42
N ARG A 192 -18.17 -12.90 -6.41
CA ARG A 192 -19.20 -11.86 -6.46
C ARG A 192 -19.94 -11.88 -7.80
N ASP A 193 -19.22 -11.92 -8.92
CA ASP A 193 -19.77 -11.96 -10.27
C ASP A 193 -20.60 -13.23 -10.48
N ALA A 194 -20.10 -14.38 -10.01
CA ALA A 194 -20.85 -15.63 -10.06
C ALA A 194 -22.20 -15.49 -9.33
N LYS A 195 -22.20 -14.91 -8.12
CA LYS A 195 -23.42 -14.68 -7.34
C LYS A 195 -24.39 -13.71 -8.01
N ILE A 196 -23.89 -12.61 -8.58
CA ILE A 196 -24.72 -11.64 -9.33
C ILE A 196 -25.40 -12.34 -10.51
N ASN A 197 -24.69 -13.25 -11.19
CA ASN A 197 -25.22 -14.04 -12.29
C ASN A 197 -26.04 -15.27 -11.83
N GLY A 198 -26.34 -15.42 -10.54
CA GLY A 198 -27.13 -16.53 -10.00
C GLY A 198 -26.42 -17.89 -10.01
N THR A 199 -25.10 -17.91 -10.19
CA THR A 199 -24.28 -19.13 -10.26
C THR A 199 -23.45 -19.34 -8.99
N LYS A 200 -23.18 -20.60 -8.67
CA LYS A 200 -22.27 -20.98 -7.57
C LYS A 200 -20.98 -21.56 -8.16
N ILE A 201 -19.86 -20.94 -7.84
CA ILE A 201 -18.54 -21.42 -8.24
C ILE A 201 -17.85 -22.15 -7.08
N SER A 202 -17.30 -23.34 -7.35
CA SER A 202 -16.57 -24.10 -6.35
C SER A 202 -15.19 -23.50 -6.09
N ASN A 203 -14.63 -23.75 -4.91
CA ASN A 203 -13.29 -23.28 -4.55
C ASN A 203 -12.21 -23.84 -5.48
N LEU A 204 -12.35 -25.08 -5.96
CA LEU A 204 -11.43 -25.66 -6.95
C LEU A 204 -11.46 -24.90 -8.29
N LYS A 205 -12.65 -24.51 -8.76
CA LYS A 205 -12.80 -23.69 -9.97
C LYS A 205 -12.20 -22.30 -9.79
N LEU A 206 -12.42 -21.67 -8.62
CA LEU A 206 -11.81 -20.38 -8.27
C LEU A 206 -10.28 -20.49 -8.24
N ALA A 207 -9.74 -21.51 -7.60
CA ALA A 207 -8.29 -21.74 -7.54
C ALA A 207 -7.68 -21.88 -8.94
N LYS A 208 -8.31 -22.68 -9.81
CA LYS A 208 -7.86 -22.86 -11.20
C LYS A 208 -7.91 -21.54 -11.99
N ALA A 209 -8.97 -20.74 -11.83
CA ALA A 209 -9.11 -19.47 -12.53
C ALA A 209 -8.06 -18.43 -12.10
N VAL A 210 -7.69 -18.42 -10.83
CA VAL A 210 -6.72 -17.46 -10.25
C VAL A 210 -5.27 -17.97 -10.32
N GLY A 211 -5.05 -19.26 -10.58
CA GLY A 211 -3.72 -19.87 -10.57
C GLY A 211 -3.21 -20.17 -9.15
N ILE A 212 -4.11 -20.48 -8.23
CA ILE A 212 -3.74 -20.83 -6.85
C ILE A 212 -3.28 -22.29 -6.79
N GLU A 213 -1.98 -22.48 -6.60
CA GLU A 213 -1.37 -23.80 -6.42
C GLU A 213 -0.93 -24.05 -4.97
N VAL A 214 -0.83 -25.31 -4.57
CA VAL A 214 -0.30 -25.76 -3.27
C VAL A 214 0.85 -26.73 -3.51
N GLN A 215 1.99 -26.49 -2.88
CA GLN A 215 3.14 -27.40 -2.94
C GLN A 215 3.09 -28.37 -1.76
N GLN A 216 3.19 -29.66 -2.05
CA GLN A 216 3.33 -30.70 -1.03
C GLN A 216 4.77 -30.76 -0.51
N LYS A 217 4.94 -31.01 0.79
CA LYS A 217 6.23 -31.44 1.33
C LYS A 217 6.44 -32.92 0.98
N LYS A 218 7.64 -33.29 0.56
CA LYS A 218 8.02 -34.64 0.07
C LYS A 218 7.93 -35.77 1.12
N THR A 219 7.51 -35.50 2.35
CA THR A 219 7.70 -36.40 3.50
C THR A 219 6.45 -37.18 3.92
N ASP A 220 5.27 -36.88 3.36
CA ASP A 220 4.04 -37.56 3.76
C ASP A 220 3.80 -38.81 2.90
N GLU A 221 3.84 -40.01 3.49
CA GLU A 221 3.47 -41.28 2.83
C GLU A 221 1.99 -41.31 2.35
N GLN A 222 1.21 -40.28 2.68
CA GLN A 222 -0.15 -40.00 2.21
C GLN A 222 -0.18 -39.22 0.87
N ALA A 223 0.98 -39.00 0.23
CA ALA A 223 1.22 -38.01 -0.84
C ALA A 223 0.48 -38.20 -2.19
N GLN A 224 -0.33 -39.24 -2.38
CA GLN A 224 -1.06 -39.45 -3.64
C GLN A 224 -2.58 -39.26 -3.54
N ASP A 225 -3.10 -38.79 -2.40
CA ASP A 225 -4.54 -38.60 -2.27
C ASP A 225 -5.02 -37.26 -2.86
N TYR A 226 -5.82 -37.35 -3.94
CA TYR A 226 -6.52 -36.24 -4.58
C TYR A 226 -7.43 -35.48 -3.57
N SER A 227 -7.96 -36.19 -2.57
CA SER A 227 -8.78 -35.59 -1.51
C SER A 227 -7.97 -34.59 -0.69
N TYR A 228 -6.78 -34.98 -0.23
CA TYR A 228 -5.90 -34.11 0.56
C TYR A 228 -5.47 -32.85 -0.20
N GLN A 229 -5.15 -32.98 -1.49
CA GLN A 229 -4.87 -31.81 -2.35
C GLN A 229 -6.06 -30.86 -2.45
N SER A 230 -7.25 -31.42 -2.63
CA SER A 230 -8.47 -30.64 -2.70
C SER A 230 -8.75 -29.87 -1.40
N GLU A 231 -8.49 -30.47 -0.24
CA GLU A 231 -8.62 -29.83 1.07
C GLU A 231 -7.62 -28.66 1.27
N LEU A 232 -6.37 -28.84 0.84
CA LEU A 232 -5.36 -27.79 0.90
C LEU A 232 -5.73 -26.59 0.01
N ILE A 233 -6.20 -26.86 -1.21
CA ILE A 233 -6.69 -25.81 -2.13
C ILE A 233 -7.90 -25.11 -1.51
N ASN A 234 -8.88 -25.87 -0.99
CA ASN A 234 -10.06 -25.33 -0.33
C ASN A 234 -9.68 -24.40 0.83
N THR A 235 -8.73 -24.82 1.67
CA THR A 235 -8.23 -24.03 2.79
C THR A 235 -7.54 -22.75 2.31
N LYS A 236 -6.69 -22.84 1.27
CA LYS A 236 -5.99 -21.67 0.71
C LYS A 236 -7.00 -20.66 0.12
N VAL A 237 -7.96 -21.12 -0.66
CA VAL A 237 -9.04 -20.27 -1.22
C VAL A 237 -9.88 -19.64 -0.11
N TRP A 238 -10.23 -20.39 0.95
CA TRP A 238 -10.95 -19.85 2.10
C TRP A 238 -10.18 -18.72 2.78
N ARG A 239 -8.86 -18.88 2.98
CA ARG A 239 -8.01 -17.82 3.54
C ARG A 239 -7.97 -16.58 2.64
N ARG A 240 -7.94 -16.77 1.31
CA ARG A 240 -8.02 -15.67 0.33
C ARG A 240 -9.36 -14.93 0.39
N LYS A 241 -10.48 -15.65 0.43
CA LYS A 241 -11.81 -15.06 0.62
C LYS A 241 -11.89 -14.24 1.91
N LYS A 242 -11.39 -14.80 3.01
CA LYS A 242 -11.35 -14.10 4.30
C LYS A 242 -10.50 -12.84 4.24
N LEU A 243 -9.30 -12.92 3.66
CA LEU A 243 -8.41 -11.77 3.48
C LEU A 243 -9.07 -10.63 2.70
N ALA A 244 -9.76 -10.92 1.59
CA ALA A 244 -10.46 -9.90 0.82
C ALA A 244 -11.64 -9.29 1.60
N LYS A 245 -12.46 -10.13 2.25
CA LYS A 245 -13.58 -9.65 3.07
C LYS A 245 -13.12 -8.76 4.22
N ASP A 246 -12.05 -9.15 4.91
CA ASP A 246 -11.47 -8.37 6.00
C ASP A 246 -10.91 -7.04 5.45
N ALA A 247 -10.26 -7.03 4.27
CA ALA A 247 -9.80 -5.81 3.62
C ALA A 247 -10.95 -4.85 3.29
N ILE A 248 -12.01 -5.37 2.67
CA ILE A 248 -13.21 -4.62 2.30
C ILE A 248 -13.95 -4.11 3.54
N ALA A 249 -14.01 -4.88 4.62
CA ALA A 249 -14.66 -4.43 5.85
C ALA A 249 -13.85 -3.35 6.60
N ASN A 250 -12.52 -3.39 6.50
CA ASN A 250 -11.66 -2.48 7.25
C ASN A 250 -11.44 -1.12 6.54
N VAL A 251 -11.66 -1.01 5.22
CA VAL A 251 -11.49 0.27 4.47
C VAL A 251 -12.28 1.43 5.03
N VAL A 252 -13.55 1.21 5.36
CA VAL A 252 -14.40 2.26 5.93
C VAL A 252 -14.00 2.66 7.35
N LYS A 253 -13.12 1.88 7.99
CA LYS A 253 -12.51 2.17 9.30
C LYS A 253 -11.11 2.77 9.18
N GLY A 254 -10.63 2.98 7.95
CA GLY A 254 -9.29 3.48 7.66
C GLY A 254 -8.13 2.53 8.00
N LYS A 255 -8.38 1.21 8.05
CA LYS A 255 -7.38 0.23 8.56
C LYS A 255 -6.97 -0.82 7.53
N PHE A 256 -5.68 -0.94 7.23
CA PHE A 256 -5.18 -2.09 6.46
C PHE A 256 -5.33 -3.43 7.21
N VAL A 257 -5.33 -4.54 6.47
CA VAL A 257 -5.38 -5.93 7.01
C VAL A 257 -4.08 -6.38 7.66
#